data_AF-A0A376WDS3-F1
#
_entry.id   AF-A0A376WDS3-F1
#
_cell.length_a   1.000
_cell.length_b   1.000
_cell.length_c   1.000
_cell.angle_alpha   90.00
_cell.angle_beta   90.00
_cell.angle_gamma   90.00
#
_symmetry.space_group_name_H-M   'P 1'
#
loop_
_entity.id
_entity.type
_entity.pdbx_description
1 polymer ?
#
loop_
_entity_poly.entity_id
_entity_poly.type
_entity_poly.pdbx_seq_one_letter_code
_entity_poly.pdbx_strand_id
1 'polypeptide(L)'
;MTEENFHQVIDHFLVMRICLEPQACLLAAKVGTAEQKAHLNTLMAEMAALKENFRRERWIEVDMAWHEHIYEMSANPFLTSFASLFHSVYHTYFTSITSDTSDKAGSAPGDCRCDYPKRWRRGI
;
A
#
# COMPACT_ATOMS: atom_id res chain seq x y z
N MET A 1 -20.49 8.91 -4.47
CA MET A 1 -20.25 8.88 -3.01
C MET A 1 -20.60 10.25 -2.47
N THR A 2 -21.37 10.34 -1.40
CA THR A 2 -21.47 11.58 -0.60
C THR A 2 -20.23 11.67 0.29
N GLU A 3 -19.87 12.87 0.74
CA GLU A 3 -18.69 13.11 1.60
C GLU A 3 -18.77 12.40 2.96
N GLU A 4 -19.99 12.23 3.50
CA GLU A 4 -20.25 11.42 4.71
C GLU A 4 -20.02 9.91 4.50
N ASN A 5 -20.47 9.36 3.37
CA ASN A 5 -20.31 7.93 3.07
C ASN A 5 -18.85 7.59 2.75
N PHE A 6 -18.06 8.58 2.31
CA PHE A 6 -16.66 8.37 1.97
C PHE A 6 -15.82 7.95 3.17
N HIS A 7 -15.89 8.68 4.27
CA HIS A 7 -15.12 8.36 5.48
C HIS A 7 -15.47 6.97 6.04
N GLN A 8 -16.75 6.60 6.03
CA GLN A 8 -17.19 5.26 6.45
C GLN A 8 -16.65 4.16 5.54
N VAL A 9 -16.66 4.36 4.22
CA VAL A 9 -16.11 3.40 3.26
C VAL A 9 -14.60 3.24 3.46
N ILE A 10 -13.87 4.32 3.75
CA ILE A 10 -12.45 4.27 4.07
C ILE A 10 -12.19 3.50 5.36
N ASP A 11 -12.95 3.74 6.43
CA ASP A 11 -12.80 3.02 7.69
C ASP A 11 -13.02 1.51 7.50
N HIS A 12 -14.06 1.13 6.76
CA HIS A 12 -14.31 -0.27 6.41
C HIS A 12 -13.21 -0.86 5.53
N PHE A 13 -12.69 -0.08 4.59
CA PHE A 13 -11.56 -0.50 3.76
C PHE A 13 -10.30 -0.77 4.60
N LEU A 14 -9.97 0.10 5.54
CA LEU A 14 -8.83 -0.10 6.45
C LEU A 14 -8.99 -1.35 7.33
N VAL A 15 -10.20 -1.61 7.84
CA VAL A 15 -10.49 -2.86 8.58
C VAL A 15 -10.25 -4.09 7.70
N MET A 16 -10.77 -4.09 6.48
CA MET A 16 -10.56 -5.18 5.52
C MET A 16 -9.06 -5.40 5.25
N ARG A 17 -8.29 -4.33 5.02
CA ARG A 17 -6.83 -4.40 4.82
C ARG A 17 -6.12 -5.07 6.00
N ILE A 18 -6.43 -4.68 7.23
CA ILE A 18 -5.81 -5.23 8.44
C ILE A 18 -6.10 -6.74 8.57
N CYS A 19 -7.26 -7.22 8.11
CA CYS A 19 -7.61 -8.63 8.13
C CYS A 19 -6.92 -9.45 7.02
N LEU A 20 -6.79 -8.89 5.80
CA LEU A 20 -6.33 -9.64 4.63
C LEU A 20 -4.83 -9.52 4.34
N GLU A 21 -4.24 -8.34 4.53
CA GLU A 21 -2.83 -8.09 4.20
C GLU A 21 -1.85 -9.02 4.94
N PRO A 22 -1.99 -9.29 6.25
CA PRO A 22 -1.06 -10.20 6.94
C PRO A 22 -1.04 -11.59 6.32
N GLN A 23 -2.20 -12.12 5.94
CA GLN A 23 -2.31 -13.42 5.30
C GLN A 23 -1.71 -13.42 3.89
N ALA A 24 -1.93 -12.35 3.10
CA ALA A 24 -1.31 -12.18 1.79
C ALA A 24 0.22 -12.12 1.91
N CYS A 25 0.75 -11.36 2.86
CA CYS A 25 2.17 -11.26 3.16
C CYS A 25 2.78 -12.62 3.54
N LEU A 26 2.13 -13.36 4.45
CA LEU A 26 2.59 -14.67 4.88
C LEU A 26 2.68 -15.65 3.69
N LEU A 27 1.66 -15.66 2.83
CA LEU A 27 1.65 -16.50 1.62
C LEU A 27 2.75 -16.06 0.65
N ALA A 28 2.83 -14.76 0.36
CA ALA A 28 3.85 -14.17 -0.52
C ALA A 28 5.27 -14.50 -0.09
N ALA A 29 5.55 -14.48 1.22
CA ALA A 29 6.85 -14.88 1.77
C ALA A 29 7.16 -16.36 1.51
N LYS A 30 6.15 -17.23 1.66
CA LYS A 30 6.27 -18.69 1.50
C LYS A 30 6.44 -19.13 0.04
N VAL A 31 5.65 -18.58 -0.87
CA VAL A 31 5.54 -19.09 -2.25
C VAL A 31 6.14 -18.19 -3.31
N GLY A 32 6.42 -16.91 -2.99
CA GLY A 32 6.95 -15.95 -3.96
C GLY A 32 8.33 -16.32 -4.49
N THR A 33 8.51 -16.14 -5.82
CA THR A 33 9.77 -16.45 -6.51
C THR A 33 10.87 -15.43 -6.18
N ALA A 34 12.12 -15.74 -6.56
CA ALA A 34 13.25 -14.83 -6.38
C ALA A 34 13.04 -13.52 -7.16
N GLU A 35 12.53 -13.61 -8.39
CA GLU A 35 12.24 -12.48 -9.28
C GLU A 35 11.14 -11.60 -8.69
N GLN A 36 10.06 -12.20 -8.19
CA GLN A 36 9.00 -11.46 -7.52
C GLN A 36 9.52 -10.74 -6.28
N LYS A 37 10.33 -11.41 -5.45
CA LYS A 37 10.95 -10.80 -4.26
C LYS A 37 11.90 -9.66 -4.63
N ALA A 38 12.66 -9.79 -5.72
CA ALA A 38 13.51 -8.72 -6.24
C ALA A 38 12.72 -7.50 -6.71
N HIS A 39 11.59 -7.72 -7.40
CA HIS A 39 10.69 -6.65 -7.81
C HIS A 39 10.08 -5.93 -6.59
N LEU A 40 9.61 -6.68 -5.59
CA LEU A 40 9.09 -6.14 -4.33
C LEU A 40 10.13 -5.24 -3.62
N ASN A 41 11.39 -5.67 -3.59
CA ASN A 41 12.50 -4.88 -3.02
C ASN A 41 12.77 -3.60 -3.81
N THR A 42 12.62 -3.63 -5.14
CA THR A 42 12.79 -2.45 -6.01
C THR A 42 11.74 -1.39 -5.68
N LEU A 43 10.48 -1.80 -5.55
CA LEU A 43 9.38 -0.90 -5.14
C LEU A 43 9.61 -0.32 -3.74
N MET A 44 10.11 -1.12 -2.79
CA MET A 44 10.47 -0.60 -1.45
C MET A 44 11.61 0.43 -1.49
N ALA A 45 12.63 0.19 -2.30
CA ALA A 45 13.73 1.13 -2.45
C ALA A 45 13.25 2.46 -3.05
N GLU A 46 12.31 2.41 -4.00
CA GLU A 46 11.70 3.60 -4.57
C GLU A 46 10.84 4.36 -3.55
N MET A 47 10.02 3.67 -2.75
CA MET A 47 9.28 4.31 -1.64
C MET A 47 10.21 5.00 -0.64
N ALA A 48 11.37 4.40 -0.35
CA ALA A 48 12.37 5.00 0.52
C ALA A 48 12.99 6.26 -0.10
N ALA A 49 13.33 6.24 -1.39
CA ALA A 49 13.86 7.41 -2.10
C ALA A 49 12.84 8.56 -2.18
N LEU A 50 11.56 8.24 -2.39
CA LEU A 50 10.47 9.23 -2.40
C LEU A 50 10.26 9.92 -1.05
N LYS A 51 10.82 9.42 0.06
CA LYS A 51 10.80 10.16 1.33
C LYS A 51 11.72 11.37 1.34
N GLU A 52 12.82 11.33 0.59
CA GLU A 52 13.78 12.45 0.53
C GLU A 52 13.26 13.59 -0.33
N ASN A 53 12.51 13.28 -1.38
CA ASN A 53 11.83 14.23 -2.25
C ASN A 53 10.40 13.76 -2.52
N PHE A 54 9.48 14.16 -1.65
CA PHE A 54 8.11 13.67 -1.65
C PHE A 54 7.33 14.13 -2.88
N ARG A 55 7.08 13.19 -3.78
CA ARG A 55 6.16 13.34 -4.91
C ARG A 55 4.93 12.49 -4.65
N ARG A 56 3.82 13.14 -4.25
CA ARG A 56 2.59 12.49 -3.84
C ARG A 56 2.11 11.44 -4.83
N GLU A 57 1.85 11.84 -6.08
CA GLU A 57 1.28 10.95 -7.10
C GLU A 57 2.15 9.70 -7.29
N ARG A 58 3.47 9.92 -7.42
CA ARG A 58 4.41 8.81 -7.56
C ARG A 58 4.48 7.92 -6.32
N TRP A 59 4.38 8.49 -5.12
CA TRP A 59 4.35 7.71 -3.90
C TRP A 59 3.10 6.82 -3.83
N ILE A 60 1.93 7.36 -4.21
CA ILE A 60 0.67 6.60 -4.26
C ILE A 60 0.78 5.45 -5.26
N GLU A 61 1.32 5.70 -6.46
CA GLU A 61 1.54 4.67 -7.47
C GLU A 61 2.45 3.54 -6.98
N VAL A 62 3.57 3.87 -6.35
CA VAL A 62 4.56 2.88 -5.90
C VAL A 62 4.03 2.08 -4.70
N ASP A 63 3.35 2.72 -3.76
CA ASP A 63 2.73 2.06 -2.61
C ASP A 63 1.62 1.09 -3.06
N MET A 64 0.79 1.51 -4.03
CA MET A 64 -0.24 0.67 -4.64
C MET A 64 0.38 -0.54 -5.37
N ALA A 65 1.36 -0.31 -6.24
CA ALA A 65 2.07 -1.37 -6.95
C ALA A 65 2.72 -2.37 -5.98
N TRP A 66 3.24 -1.90 -4.85
CA TRP A 66 3.82 -2.78 -3.82
C TRP A 66 2.78 -3.71 -3.20
N HIS A 67 1.61 -3.19 -2.85
CA HIS A 67 0.51 -3.97 -2.28
C HIS A 67 -0.06 -4.99 -3.26
N GLU A 68 -0.24 -4.60 -4.51
CA GLU A 68 -0.75 -5.47 -5.57
C GLU A 68 0.19 -6.63 -5.84
N HIS A 69 1.49 -6.32 -5.91
CA HIS A 69 2.51 -7.33 -6.09
C HIS A 69 2.51 -8.36 -4.94
N ILE A 70 2.22 -7.95 -3.70
CA ILE A 70 2.02 -8.90 -2.59
C ILE A 70 0.81 -9.80 -2.81
N TYR A 71 -0.32 -9.26 -3.26
CA TYR A 71 -1.51 -10.05 -3.55
C TYR A 71 -1.29 -11.04 -4.68
N GLU A 72 -0.52 -10.68 -5.71
CA GLU A 72 -0.09 -11.59 -6.77
C GLU A 72 0.87 -12.67 -6.23
N MET A 73 1.88 -12.26 -5.48
CA MET A 73 2.85 -13.17 -4.85
C MET A 73 2.20 -14.18 -3.89
N SER A 74 1.04 -13.85 -3.32
CA SER A 74 0.31 -14.76 -2.42
C SER A 74 -0.18 -16.05 -3.09
N ALA A 75 -0.20 -16.09 -4.43
CA ALA A 75 -0.74 -17.19 -5.24
C ALA A 75 -2.16 -17.63 -4.82
N ASN A 76 -2.94 -16.70 -4.27
CA ASN A 76 -4.31 -16.91 -3.85
C ASN A 76 -5.25 -16.08 -4.75
N PRO A 77 -5.95 -16.70 -5.71
CA PRO A 77 -6.81 -15.98 -6.65
C PRO A 77 -7.88 -15.11 -5.99
N PHE A 78 -8.36 -15.52 -4.81
CA PHE A 78 -9.31 -14.72 -4.03
C PHE A 78 -8.65 -13.43 -3.54
N LEU A 79 -7.45 -13.50 -2.95
CA LEU A 79 -6.73 -12.31 -2.51
C LEU A 79 -6.29 -11.42 -3.68
N THR A 80 -5.83 -12.00 -4.78
CA THR A 80 -5.49 -11.26 -6.01
C THR A 80 -6.67 -10.44 -6.54
N SER A 81 -7.90 -10.96 -6.43
CA SER A 81 -9.09 -10.21 -6.88
C SER A 81 -9.32 -8.89 -6.12
N PHE A 82 -8.83 -8.77 -4.87
CA PHE A 82 -8.95 -7.54 -4.08
C PHE A 82 -8.05 -6.40 -4.58
N ALA A 83 -6.98 -6.69 -5.34
CA ALA A 83 -6.12 -5.66 -5.93
C ALA A 83 -6.90 -4.64 -6.78
N SER A 84 -7.93 -5.10 -7.50
CA SER A 84 -8.81 -4.22 -8.29
C SER A 84 -9.67 -3.28 -7.44
N LEU A 85 -10.10 -3.75 -6.27
CA LEU A 85 -10.88 -2.98 -5.30
C LEU A 85 -10.02 -1.90 -4.64
N PHE A 86 -8.74 -2.21 -4.39
CA PHE A 86 -7.76 -1.27 -3.88
C PHE A 86 -7.68 -0.05 -4.79
N HIS A 87 -7.35 -0.19 -6.07
CA HIS A 87 -7.18 0.91 -7.02
C HIS A 87 -8.26 2.01 -6.90
N SER A 88 -9.54 1.63 -6.94
CA SER A 88 -10.66 2.57 -6.96
C SER A 88 -10.84 3.38 -5.68
N VAL A 89 -10.58 2.76 -4.52
CA VAL A 89 -10.74 3.39 -3.19
C VAL A 89 -9.45 4.11 -2.78
N TYR A 90 -8.29 3.56 -3.14
CA TYR A 90 -6.97 4.06 -2.76
C TYR A 90 -6.67 5.43 -3.33
N HIS A 91 -6.92 5.62 -4.63
CA HIS A 91 -6.65 6.88 -5.30
C HIS A 91 -7.48 8.00 -4.68
N THR A 92 -8.75 7.73 -4.41
CA THR A 92 -9.66 8.67 -3.78
C THR A 92 -9.25 8.98 -2.33
N TYR A 93 -8.87 7.95 -1.55
CA TYR A 93 -8.36 8.10 -0.19
C TYR A 93 -7.13 8.98 -0.13
N PHE A 94 -6.03 8.60 -0.78
CA PHE A 94 -4.77 9.31 -0.64
C PHE A 94 -4.84 10.72 -1.22
N THR A 95 -5.55 10.94 -2.32
CA THR A 95 -5.79 12.30 -2.85
C THR A 95 -6.49 13.19 -1.81
N SER A 96 -7.41 12.63 -1.01
CA SER A 96 -8.15 13.40 0.01
C SER A 96 -7.34 13.72 1.27
N ILE A 97 -6.37 12.86 1.64
CA ILE A 97 -5.62 13.00 2.90
C ILE A 97 -4.22 13.59 2.75
N THR A 98 -3.74 13.78 1.52
CA THR A 98 -2.44 14.40 1.26
C THR A 98 -2.64 15.78 0.65
N SER A 99 -2.24 16.84 1.36
CA SER A 99 -2.40 18.25 0.93
C SER A 99 -1.15 18.77 0.21
N ASP A 100 -1.32 19.56 -0.86
CA ASP A 100 -0.21 20.19 -1.63
C ASP A 100 0.47 21.35 -0.92
N THR A 101 0.12 21.56 0.35
CA THR A 101 0.60 22.70 1.14
C THR A 101 2.11 22.61 1.33
N SER A 102 2.81 23.44 0.56
CA SER A 102 4.25 23.68 0.50
C SER A 102 4.89 24.15 1.81
N ASP A 103 4.13 24.33 2.88
CA ASP A 103 4.58 25.06 4.08
C ASP A 103 4.94 24.14 5.26
N LYS A 104 4.87 22.82 5.05
CA LYS A 104 5.63 21.84 5.82
C LYS A 104 6.12 20.82 4.82
N ALA A 105 7.44 20.68 4.68
CA ALA A 105 8.11 19.70 3.82
C ALA A 105 7.23 18.46 3.65
N GLY A 106 6.68 18.26 2.45
CA GLY A 106 5.57 17.35 2.14
C GLY A 106 5.72 16.06 2.93
N SER A 107 5.06 16.03 4.08
CA SER A 107 5.22 14.93 5.02
C SER A 107 4.25 13.89 4.54
N ALA A 108 4.79 12.78 4.04
CA ALA A 108 3.98 11.63 3.72
C ALA A 108 3.08 11.33 4.95
N PRO A 109 1.80 10.97 4.75
CA PRO A 109 0.76 11.07 5.79
C PRO A 109 1.19 10.38 7.09
N GLY A 110 0.72 10.84 8.25
CA GLY A 110 1.13 10.31 9.56
C GLY A 110 0.91 8.79 9.74
N ASP A 111 0.08 8.18 8.89
CA ASP A 111 -0.03 6.73 8.70
C ASP A 111 0.94 6.22 7.61
N CYS A 112 2.14 6.81 7.55
CA CYS A 112 3.23 6.38 6.69
C CYS A 112 3.66 5.01 7.17
N ARG A 113 2.98 3.99 6.67
CA ARG A 113 3.30 2.57 6.82
C ARG A 113 4.64 2.19 6.20
N CYS A 114 5.57 3.13 6.07
CA CYS A 114 6.96 2.90 5.83
C CYS A 114 7.68 2.01 6.88
N ASP A 115 6.94 1.49 7.87
CA ASP A 115 7.34 0.40 8.76
C ASP A 115 7.00 -1.02 8.20
N TYR A 116 6.45 -1.13 6.97
CA TYR A 116 6.33 -2.39 6.22
C TYR A 116 7.60 -3.27 6.28
N PRO A 117 8.85 -2.72 6.22
CA PRO A 117 10.06 -3.53 6.37
C PRO A 117 10.17 -4.28 7.70
N LYS A 118 9.62 -3.75 8.80
CA LYS A 118 9.65 -4.41 10.12
C LYS A 118 8.61 -5.51 10.25
N ARG A 119 7.46 -5.37 9.59
CA ARG A 119 6.38 -6.36 9.53
C ARG A 119 6.71 -7.52 8.59
N TRP A 120 7.18 -7.20 7.38
CA TRP A 120 7.66 -8.18 6.40
C TRP A 120 8.82 -9.04 6.90
N ARG A 121 9.86 -8.46 7.53
CA ARG A 121 10.97 -9.24 8.11
C ARG A 121 10.57 -10.09 9.32
N ARG A 122 9.45 -9.78 9.98
CA ARG A 122 8.93 -10.53 11.14
C ARG A 122 7.87 -11.57 10.75
N GLY A 123 7.43 -11.62 9.50
CA GLY A 123 6.40 -12.55 9.03
C GLY A 123 5.00 -12.25 9.57
N ILE A 124 4.69 -10.98 9.87
CA ILE A 124 3.41 -10.51 10.45
C ILE A 124 2.93 -9.28 9.69
#